data_AF-A0A7C9DH12-F1
#
_entry.id   AF-A0A7C9DH12-F1
#
_cell.length_a   1.000
_cell.length_b   1.000
_cell.length_c   1.000
_cell.angle_alpha   90.00
_cell.angle_beta   90.00
_cell.angle_gamma   90.00
#
_symmetry.space_group_name_H-M   'P 1'
#
loop_
_entity.id
_entity.type
_entity.pdbx_description
1 polymer ?
#
loop_
_entity_poly.entity_id
_entity_poly.type
_entity_poly.pdbx_seq_one_letter_code
_entity_poly.pdbx_strand_id
1 'polypeptide(L)'
;NSAIKSGKVRAPTHIISTICDDRGEEPCYAGVPMSSIIEQGYGIGDVISLLWFKRSLPRYCTQFIEICIMLCADHGPCVSGALNTIVTARAGKDLVSSLV
;
A
#
# COMPACT_ATOMS: atom_id res chain seq x y z
N ASN A 1 20.17 -22.89 -3.07
CA ASN A 1 20.34 -21.69 -3.93
C ASN A 1 21.49 -21.75 -4.94
N SER A 2 22.64 -22.37 -4.66
CA SER A 2 23.78 -22.41 -5.61
C SER A 2 23.49 -23.15 -6.92
N ALA A 3 22.68 -24.22 -6.89
CA ALA A 3 22.28 -24.94 -8.11
C ALA A 3 21.32 -24.12 -9.02
N ILE A 4 20.41 -23.34 -8.43
CA ILE A 4 19.51 -22.42 -9.15
C ILE A 4 20.33 -21.26 -9.74
N LYS A 5 21.22 -20.65 -8.93
CA LYS A 5 22.11 -19.57 -9.38
C LYS A 5 23.05 -19.99 -10.51
N SER A 6 23.51 -21.25 -10.51
CA SER A 6 24.34 -21.82 -11.58
C SER A 6 23.52 -22.38 -12.76
N GLY A 7 22.19 -22.21 -12.75
CA GLY A 7 21.31 -22.62 -13.85
C GLY A 7 21.12 -24.13 -14.01
N LYS A 8 21.58 -24.94 -13.05
CA LYS A 8 21.52 -26.42 -13.13
C LYS A 8 20.13 -26.99 -12.89
N VAL A 9 19.26 -26.25 -12.20
CA VAL A 9 17.89 -26.64 -11.90
C VAL A 9 16.95 -25.44 -12.04
N ARG A 10 15.68 -25.68 -12.39
CA ARG A 10 14.63 -24.65 -12.42
C ARG A 10 13.69 -24.88 -11.24
N ALA A 11 13.39 -23.83 -10.49
CA ALA A 11 12.38 -23.83 -9.45
C ALA A 11 11.25 -22.88 -9.86
N PRO A 12 9.97 -23.31 -9.84
CA PRO A 12 8.84 -22.44 -10.16
C PRO A 12 8.63 -21.40 -9.05
N THR A 13 8.14 -20.22 -9.42
CA THR A 13 7.67 -19.21 -8.45
C THR A 13 6.26 -19.53 -7.99
N HIS A 14 6.02 -19.50 -6.67
CA HIS A 14 4.71 -19.82 -6.09
C HIS A 14 3.78 -18.60 -5.96
N ILE A 15 4.36 -17.39 -5.98
CA ILE A 15 3.64 -16.13 -5.81
C ILE A 15 4.03 -15.20 -6.94
N ILE A 16 3.05 -14.46 -7.45
CA ILE A 16 3.23 -13.42 -8.47
C ILE A 16 2.82 -12.09 -7.84
N SER A 17 3.73 -11.12 -7.81
CA SER A 17 3.45 -9.72 -7.48
C SER A 17 3.55 -8.87 -8.75
N THR A 18 2.65 -7.92 -8.93
CA THR A 18 2.62 -7.05 -10.13
C THR A 18 2.52 -5.55 -9.80
N ILE A 19 2.56 -5.20 -8.51
CA ILE A 19 2.29 -3.82 -8.04
C ILE A 19 3.52 -3.13 -7.44
N CYS A 20 4.49 -3.90 -6.95
CA CYS A 20 5.75 -3.37 -6.42
C CYS A 20 6.91 -4.34 -6.70
N ASP A 21 8.12 -3.79 -6.79
CA ASP A 21 9.38 -4.54 -6.88
C ASP A 21 10.44 -3.83 -6.04
N ASP A 22 11.02 -4.54 -5.08
CA ASP A 22 12.04 -4.06 -4.12
C ASP A 22 13.41 -4.73 -4.33
N ARG A 23 13.56 -5.56 -5.38
CA ARG A 23 14.78 -6.34 -5.63
C ARG A 23 15.88 -5.55 -6.35
N GLY A 24 15.54 -4.42 -6.96
CA GLY A 24 16.46 -3.55 -7.70
C GLY A 24 17.29 -2.65 -6.78
N GLU A 25 18.01 -1.70 -7.37
CA GLU A 25 18.76 -0.68 -6.61
C GLU A 25 17.82 0.28 -5.84
N GLU A 26 16.63 0.53 -6.38
CA GLU A 26 15.58 1.31 -5.72
C GLU A 26 14.22 0.61 -5.83
N PRO A 27 13.31 0.81 -4.85
CA PRO A 27 11.97 0.25 -4.91
C PRO A 27 11.12 0.95 -5.96
N CYS A 28 10.25 0.19 -6.61
CA CYS A 28 9.35 0.67 -7.65
C CYS A 28 7.88 0.36 -7.32
N TYR A 29 6.98 1.30 -7.62
CA TYR A 29 5.53 1.09 -7.60
C TYR A 29 4.98 1.05 -9.02
N ALA A 30 4.43 -0.09 -9.41
CA ALA A 30 3.97 -0.38 -10.77
C ALA A 30 5.01 -0.01 -11.86
N GLY A 31 6.29 -0.22 -11.57
CA GLY A 31 7.40 0.11 -12.47
C GLY A 31 7.87 1.56 -12.42
N VAL A 32 7.22 2.43 -11.65
CA VAL A 32 7.69 3.81 -11.40
C VAL A 32 8.67 3.79 -10.22
N PRO A 33 9.92 4.25 -10.40
CA PRO A 33 10.90 4.27 -9.34
C PRO A 33 10.55 5.29 -8.25
N MET A 34 10.92 4.99 -7.01
CA MET A 34 10.62 5.85 -5.86
C MET A 34 11.18 7.27 -6.01
N SER A 35 12.39 7.42 -6.55
CA SER A 35 12.98 8.73 -6.87
C SER A 35 12.05 9.60 -7.73
N SER A 36 11.50 9.03 -8.80
CA SER A 36 10.56 9.72 -9.69
C SER A 36 9.26 10.12 -9.00
N ILE A 37 8.74 9.29 -8.09
CA ILE A 37 7.52 9.60 -7.30
C ILE A 37 7.74 10.87 -6.48
N ILE A 38 8.91 10.97 -5.81
CA ILE A 38 9.23 12.12 -4.96
C ILE A 38 9.54 13.37 -5.80
N GLU A 39 10.36 13.25 -6.84
CA GLU A 39 10.78 14.39 -7.69
C GLU A 39 9.60 15.01 -8.46
N GLN A 40 8.66 14.19 -8.91
CA GLN A 40 7.47 14.66 -9.63
C GLN A 40 6.34 15.12 -8.69
N GLY A 41 6.54 15.02 -7.36
CA GLY A 41 5.58 15.50 -6.37
C GLY A 41 4.28 14.69 -6.31
N TYR A 42 4.36 13.36 -6.46
CA TYR A 42 3.19 12.49 -6.40
C TYR A 42 2.57 12.52 -5.00
N GLY A 43 1.25 12.64 -4.95
CA GLY A 43 0.47 12.57 -3.72
C GLY A 43 0.14 11.14 -3.29
N ILE A 44 -0.60 11.02 -2.18
CA ILE A 44 -1.10 9.73 -1.69
C ILE A 44 -2.07 9.12 -2.70
N GLY A 45 -2.91 9.94 -3.33
CA GLY A 45 -3.83 9.49 -4.38
C GLY A 45 -3.11 8.90 -5.59
N ASP A 46 -1.97 9.48 -5.98
CA ASP A 46 -1.17 8.99 -7.11
C ASP A 46 -0.50 7.65 -6.75
N VAL A 47 0.05 7.52 -5.55
CA VAL A 47 0.63 6.25 -5.06
C VAL A 47 -0.43 5.14 -4.99
N ILE A 48 -1.63 5.44 -4.46
CA ILE A 48 -2.76 4.51 -4.46
C ILE A 48 -3.10 4.11 -5.90
N SER A 49 -3.08 5.06 -6.85
CA SER A 49 -3.40 4.77 -8.23
C SER A 49 -2.42 3.79 -8.89
N LEU A 50 -1.12 3.93 -8.60
CA LEU A 50 -0.09 3.01 -9.06
C LEU A 50 -0.26 1.62 -8.43
N LEU A 51 -0.46 1.55 -7.12
CA LEU A 51 -0.52 0.27 -6.41
C LEU A 51 -1.81 -0.51 -6.68
N TRP A 52 -2.96 0.16 -6.75
CA TRP A 52 -4.26 -0.52 -6.91
C TRP A 52 -4.64 -0.71 -8.37
N PHE A 53 -4.37 0.28 -9.24
CA PHE A 53 -4.80 0.25 -10.63
C PHE A 53 -3.65 0.01 -11.62
N LYS A 54 -2.39 0.04 -11.16
CA LYS A 54 -1.19 -0.05 -12.03
C LYS A 54 -1.21 0.98 -13.15
N ARG A 55 -1.75 2.17 -12.87
CA ARG A 55 -1.88 3.27 -13.82
C ARG A 55 -1.63 4.60 -13.13
N SER A 56 -0.96 5.49 -13.84
CA SER A 56 -0.95 6.91 -13.51
C SER A 56 -2.31 7.49 -13.92
N LEU A 57 -3.16 7.77 -12.93
CA LEU A 57 -4.47 8.39 -13.17
C LEU A 57 -4.31 9.91 -13.34
N PRO A 58 -5.25 10.58 -14.04
CA PRO A 58 -5.26 12.03 -14.10
C PRO A 58 -5.39 12.67 -12.72
N ARG A 59 -4.78 13.86 -12.55
CA ARG A 59 -4.73 14.57 -11.26
C ARG A 59 -6.09 14.78 -10.59
N TYR A 60 -7.17 15.00 -11.36
CA TYR A 60 -8.50 15.15 -10.78
C TYR A 60 -9.01 13.85 -10.12
N CYS A 61 -8.64 12.68 -10.65
CA CYS A 61 -9.00 11.39 -10.07
C CYS A 61 -8.23 11.15 -8.77
N THR A 62 -6.94 11.47 -8.75
CA THR A 62 -6.09 11.21 -7.57
C THR A 62 -6.41 12.19 -6.44
N GLN A 63 -6.75 13.43 -6.76
CA GLN A 63 -7.35 14.38 -5.81
C GLN A 63 -8.70 13.90 -5.28
N PHE A 64 -9.56 13.34 -6.14
CA PHE A 64 -10.83 12.78 -5.68
C PHE A 64 -10.63 11.63 -4.68
N ILE A 65 -9.66 10.74 -4.93
CA ILE A 65 -9.29 9.68 -3.98
C ILE A 65 -8.86 10.27 -2.63
N GLU A 66 -8.02 11.30 -2.64
CA GLU A 66 -7.59 11.98 -1.41
C GLU A 66 -8.76 12.63 -0.66
N ILE A 67 -9.71 13.25 -1.38
CA ILE A 67 -10.94 13.80 -0.80
C ILE A 67 -11.76 12.69 -0.13
N CYS A 68 -11.94 11.54 -0.79
CA CYS A 68 -12.64 10.40 -0.20
C CYS A 68 -11.98 9.92 1.10
N ILE A 69 -10.65 9.85 1.14
CA ILE A 69 -9.91 9.45 2.35
C ILE A 69 -10.12 10.49 3.47
N MET A 70 -10.01 11.77 3.16
CA MET A 70 -10.21 12.85 4.15
C MET A 70 -11.62 12.85 4.74
N LEU A 71 -12.65 12.66 3.90
CA LEU A 71 -14.04 12.66 4.33
C LEU A 71 -14.40 11.45 5.19
N CYS A 72 -13.78 10.29 4.92
CA CYS A 72 -14.03 9.04 5.63
C CYS A 72 -13.09 8.82 6.83
N ALA A 73 -12.25 9.79 7.20
CA ALA A 73 -11.20 9.60 8.18
C ALA A 73 -11.74 9.22 9.58
N ASP A 74 -12.85 9.83 10.01
CA ASP A 74 -13.57 9.46 11.24
C ASP A 74 -15.02 9.97 11.23
N HIS A 75 -15.90 9.25 11.90
CA HIS A 75 -17.30 9.63 12.12
C HIS A 75 -17.71 9.56 13.60
N GLY A 76 -16.71 9.61 14.49
CA GLY A 76 -16.90 9.64 15.93
C GLY A 76 -17.04 8.24 16.55
N PRO A 77 -17.03 8.15 17.89
CA PRO A 77 -16.84 6.89 18.62
C PRO A 77 -18.06 5.97 18.63
N CYS A 78 -19.21 6.44 18.18
CA CYS A 78 -20.48 5.69 18.26
C CYS A 78 -20.71 4.75 17.07
N VAL A 79 -19.83 4.76 16.07
CA VAL A 79 -19.87 3.78 14.98
C VAL A 79 -19.24 2.46 15.44
N SER A 80 -19.70 1.33 14.89
CA SER A 80 -19.33 -0.02 15.35
C SER A 80 -17.81 -0.26 15.37
N GLY A 81 -17.09 0.17 14.33
CA GLY A 81 -15.64 0.02 14.25
C GLY A 81 -14.91 0.79 15.34
N ALA A 82 -15.22 2.08 15.49
CA ALA A 82 -14.59 2.94 16.49
C ALA A 82 -14.87 2.44 17.92
N LEU A 83 -16.11 2.04 18.22
CA LEU A 83 -16.47 1.50 19.54
C LEU A 83 -15.67 0.22 19.85
N ASN A 84 -15.57 -0.71 18.89
CA ASN A 84 -14.79 -1.94 19.08
C ASN A 84 -13.31 -1.63 19.32
N THR A 85 -12.72 -0.73 18.53
CA THR A 85 -11.32 -0.31 18.72
C THR A 85 -11.10 0.29 20.10
N ILE A 86 -12.00 1.14 20.58
CA ILE A 86 -11.90 1.76 21.91
C ILE A 86 -12.01 0.69 23.00
N VAL A 87 -12.97 -0.23 22.92
CA VAL A 87 -13.13 -1.30 23.92
C VAL A 87 -11.89 -2.20 23.96
N THR A 88 -11.37 -2.59 22.81
CA THR A 88 -10.18 -3.44 22.70
C THR A 88 -8.93 -2.75 23.23
N ALA A 89 -8.73 -1.46 22.90
CA ALA A 89 -7.64 -0.66 23.47
C ALA A 89 -7.77 -0.54 25.00
N ARG A 90 -8.98 -0.34 25.52
CA ARG A 90 -9.25 -0.31 26.97
C ARG A 90 -9.04 -1.65 27.66
N ALA A 91 -9.10 -2.76 26.93
CA ALA A 91 -8.72 -4.07 27.42
C ALA A 91 -7.19 -4.29 27.49
N GLY A 92 -6.39 -3.25 27.21
CA GLY A 92 -4.93 -3.30 27.28
C GLY A 92 -4.28 -3.99 26.08
N LYS A 93 -5.00 -4.06 24.96
CA LYS A 93 -4.49 -4.64 23.72
C LYS A 93 -3.63 -3.62 22.96
N ASP A 94 -2.74 -4.12 22.12
CA ASP A 94 -1.86 -3.29 21.30
C ASP A 94 -2.62 -2.63 20.14
N LEU A 95 -1.94 -1.73 19.42
CA LEU A 95 -2.53 -0.93 18.35
C LEU A 95 -3.11 -1.79 17.23
N VAL A 96 -2.37 -2.83 16.81
CA VAL A 96 -2.82 -3.72 15.72
C VAL A 96 -4.04 -4.52 16.17
N SER A 97 -4.03 -5.09 17.38
CA SER A 97 -5.20 -5.81 17.89
C SER A 97 -6.41 -4.90 18.13
N SER A 98 -6.21 -3.61 18.39
CA SER A 98 -7.30 -2.66 18.60
C SER A 98 -7.90 -2.19 17.27
N LEU A 99 -7.07 -2.06 16.22
CA LEU A 99 -7.52 -1.61 14.90
C LEU A 99 -8.29 -2.69 14.12
N VAL A 100 -7.93 -3.97 14.29
CA VAL A 100 -8.50 -5.12 13.57
C VAL A 100 -9.63 -5.77 14.36
#